data_AF-A0A7W0WBT6-F1
#
_entry.id   AF-A0A7W0WBT6-F1
#
_cell.length_a   1.000
_cell.length_b   1.000
_cell.length_c   1.000
_cell.angle_alpha   90.00
_cell.angle_beta   90.00
_cell.angle_gamma   90.00
#
_symmetry.space_group_name_H-M   'P 1'
#
loop_
_entity.id
_entity.type
_entity.pdbx_description
1 polymer ?
#
loop_
_entity_poly.entity_id
_entity_poly.type
_entity_poly.pdbx_seq_one_letter_code
_entity_poly.pdbx_strand_id
1 'polypeptide(L)'
;MNTRFVDCRPAAAYLDGHIPGAAHADPERDLTGTVGGGRHPLPSAEPFAAWASTAGIGAGTLVVGYDEGTGWAARLWWLLRHFGHDDAAVIQLDAWKGPLRRGLERCEAAEFVPQLRDDDTAEADELLGRLGDAGLTLVDARAPERWRGEVEPIDPVAGRIPGAR
;
A
#
# COMPACT_ATOMS: atom_id res chain seq x y z
N MET A 1 10.11 -10.02 19.06
CA MET A 1 9.46 -9.30 17.95
C MET A 1 10.52 -9.12 16.87
N ASN A 2 10.34 -9.77 15.72
CA ASN A 2 11.24 -9.62 14.58
C ASN A 2 10.84 -8.34 13.81
N THR A 3 11.76 -7.64 13.17
CA THR A 3 11.42 -6.48 12.31
C THR A 3 11.73 -6.82 10.87
N ARG A 4 10.76 -6.61 9.98
CA ARG A 4 10.92 -6.73 8.53
C ARG A 4 10.76 -5.35 7.89
N PHE A 5 11.84 -4.80 7.37
CA PHE A 5 11.75 -3.67 6.46
C PHE A 5 11.19 -4.12 5.11
N VAL A 6 10.36 -3.30 4.48
CA VAL A 6 9.82 -3.57 3.15
C VAL A 6 9.97 -2.32 2.28
N ASP A 7 10.72 -2.48 1.19
CA ASP A 7 10.91 -1.47 0.17
C ASP A 7 9.76 -1.52 -0.83
N CYS A 8 9.00 -0.43 -0.94
CA CYS A 8 7.87 -0.32 -1.87
C CYS A 8 8.21 0.53 -3.11
N ARG A 9 9.49 0.80 -3.37
CA ARG A 9 9.94 1.56 -4.55
C ARG A 9 10.08 0.62 -5.76
N PRO A 10 10.24 1.16 -6.98
CA PRO A 10 10.48 0.33 -8.16
C PRO A 10 11.68 -0.61 -7.97
N ALA A 11 11.63 -1.80 -8.56
CA ALA A 11 12.66 -2.83 -8.40
C ALA A 11 14.09 -2.32 -8.68
N ALA A 12 14.25 -1.41 -9.65
CA ALA A 12 15.55 -0.80 -9.95
C ALA A 12 16.10 0.02 -8.76
N ALA A 13 15.26 0.77 -8.06
CA ALA A 13 15.66 1.57 -6.89
C ALA A 13 15.99 0.66 -5.69
N TYR A 14 15.20 -0.39 -5.47
CA TYR A 14 15.52 -1.43 -4.49
C TYR A 14 16.90 -2.04 -4.76
N LEU A 15 17.17 -2.48 -6.00
CA LEU A 15 18.44 -3.11 -6.37
C LEU A 15 19.65 -2.17 -6.23
N ASP A 16 19.48 -0.87 -6.47
CA ASP A 16 20.57 0.12 -6.35
C ASP A 16 20.88 0.53 -4.90
N GLY A 17 19.93 0.36 -3.97
CA GLY A 17 20.15 0.65 -2.56
C GLY A 17 18.90 0.54 -1.70
N HIS A 18 18.84 -0.42 -0.77
CA HIS A 18 17.73 -0.64 0.17
C HIS A 18 18.23 -0.78 1.62
N ILE A 19 17.33 -0.70 2.60
CA ILE A 19 17.65 -0.95 4.01
C ILE A 19 18.08 -2.42 4.17
N PRO A 20 19.21 -2.73 4.84
CA PRO A 20 19.68 -4.11 4.99
C PRO A 20 18.60 -5.09 5.49
N GLY A 21 18.46 -6.21 4.78
CA GLY A 21 17.44 -7.21 5.09
C GLY A 21 16.01 -6.83 4.67
N ALA A 22 15.81 -5.75 3.91
CA ALA A 22 14.50 -5.39 3.41
C ALA A 22 14.00 -6.41 2.36
N ALA A 23 12.75 -6.83 2.52
CA ALA A 23 12.02 -7.45 1.42
C ALA A 23 11.63 -6.38 0.39
N HIS A 24 11.37 -6.79 -0.84
CA HIS A 24 10.82 -5.91 -1.88
C HIS A 24 9.34 -6.22 -2.08
N ALA A 25 8.51 -5.17 -2.07
CA ALA A 25 7.13 -5.21 -2.51
C ALA A 25 7.04 -4.48 -3.84
N ASP A 26 6.76 -5.20 -4.92
CA ASP A 26 6.47 -4.55 -6.19
C ASP A 26 5.07 -3.92 -6.14
N PRO A 27 4.95 -2.60 -6.35
CA PRO A 27 3.67 -1.91 -6.24
C PRO A 27 2.55 -2.43 -7.13
N GLU A 28 2.90 -2.85 -8.34
CA GLU A 28 1.93 -3.24 -9.36
C GLU A 28 1.66 -4.75 -9.32
N ARG A 29 2.64 -5.56 -8.90
CA ARG A 29 2.47 -7.01 -8.80
C ARG A 29 1.97 -7.47 -7.43
N ASP A 30 2.56 -6.97 -6.35
CA ASP A 30 2.35 -7.53 -5.00
C ASP A 30 1.31 -6.72 -4.22
N LEU A 31 1.21 -5.41 -4.49
CA LEU A 31 0.30 -4.51 -3.79
C LEU A 31 -0.97 -4.19 -4.59
N THR A 32 -1.12 -4.71 -5.80
CA THR A 32 -2.23 -4.38 -6.69
C THR A 32 -2.91 -5.65 -7.21
N GLY A 33 -4.24 -5.66 -7.19
CA GLY A 33 -5.06 -6.73 -7.71
C GLY A 33 -5.25 -6.67 -9.22
N THR A 34 -6.06 -7.59 -9.75
CA THR A 34 -6.38 -7.62 -11.17
C THR A 34 -7.07 -6.33 -11.60
N VAL A 35 -6.47 -5.63 -12.57
CA VAL A 35 -6.98 -4.35 -13.09
C VAL A 35 -8.40 -4.52 -13.65
N GLY A 36 -9.33 -3.74 -13.12
CA GLY A 36 -10.74 -3.69 -13.50
C GLY A 36 -11.48 -2.71 -12.60
N GLY A 37 -12.25 -1.78 -13.17
CA GLY A 37 -12.97 -0.73 -12.41
C GLY A 37 -12.09 0.38 -11.79
N GLY A 38 -10.77 0.21 -11.75
CA GLY A 38 -9.79 1.19 -11.28
C GLY A 38 -8.35 0.77 -11.60
N ARG A 39 -7.37 1.63 -11.29
CA ARG A 39 -5.96 1.42 -11.64
C ARG A 39 -5.20 0.52 -10.67
N HIS A 40 -5.52 0.61 -9.37
CA HIS A 40 -4.87 -0.15 -8.31
C HIS A 40 -5.89 -0.91 -7.44
N PRO A 41 -6.65 -1.86 -8.00
CA PRO A 41 -7.64 -2.63 -7.24
C PRO A 41 -7.00 -3.35 -6.05
N LEU A 42 -7.82 -3.70 -5.06
CA LEU A 42 -7.40 -4.52 -3.92
C LEU A 42 -6.95 -5.91 -4.43
N PRO A 43 -5.74 -6.41 -4.09
CA PRO A 43 -5.34 -7.78 -4.40
C PRO A 43 -6.19 -8.79 -3.63
N SER A 44 -6.33 -10.02 -4.15
CA SER A 44 -6.94 -11.10 -3.38
C SER A 44 -6.00 -11.60 -2.28
N ALA A 45 -6.56 -12.26 -1.27
CA ALA A 45 -5.82 -12.71 -0.09
C ALA A 45 -4.71 -13.71 -0.41
N GLU A 46 -4.95 -14.64 -1.35
CA GLU A 46 -4.01 -15.70 -1.71
C GLU A 46 -2.67 -15.17 -2.28
N PRO A 47 -2.63 -14.35 -3.35
CA PRO A 47 -1.38 -13.82 -3.87
C PRO A 47 -0.67 -12.89 -2.87
N PHE A 48 -1.43 -12.09 -2.10
CA PHE A 48 -0.84 -11.24 -1.06
C PHE A 48 -0.19 -12.08 0.05
N ALA A 49 -0.89 -13.11 0.55
CA ALA A 49 -0.36 -14.01 1.58
C ALA A 49 0.87 -14.80 1.07
N ALA A 50 0.86 -15.22 -0.20
CA ALA A 50 2.02 -15.87 -0.81
C ALA A 50 3.24 -14.95 -0.83
N TRP A 51 3.09 -13.72 -1.32
CA TRP A 51 4.17 -12.73 -1.31
C TRP A 51 4.64 -12.42 0.12
N ALA A 52 3.73 -12.12 1.04
CA ALA A 52 4.05 -11.78 2.42
C ALA A 52 4.80 -12.91 3.12
N SER A 53 4.41 -14.16 2.86
CA SER A 53 5.11 -15.35 3.35
C SER A 53 6.55 -15.41 2.84
N THR A 54 6.78 -15.16 1.54
CA THR A 54 8.15 -15.11 0.97
C THR A 54 8.98 -13.93 1.48
N ALA A 55 8.32 -12.84 1.88
CA ALA A 55 8.96 -11.68 2.51
C ALA A 55 9.30 -11.94 4.00
N GLY A 56 8.98 -13.12 4.53
CA GLY A 56 9.21 -13.47 5.94
C GLY A 56 8.29 -12.72 6.90
N ILE A 57 7.09 -12.38 6.44
CA ILE A 57 6.06 -11.74 7.25
C ILE A 57 5.15 -12.84 7.79
N GLY A 58 4.94 -12.83 9.10
CA GLY A 58 4.11 -13.79 9.82
C GLY A 58 3.91 -13.32 11.25
N ALA A 59 3.35 -14.19 12.10
CA ALA A 59 3.05 -13.85 13.49
C ALA A 59 4.28 -13.32 14.26
N GLY A 60 4.13 -12.19 14.96
CA GLY A 60 5.19 -11.58 15.78
C GLY A 60 6.26 -10.78 15.02
N THR A 61 6.03 -10.52 13.73
CA THR A 61 6.87 -9.65 12.89
C THR A 61 6.29 -8.23 12.83
N LEU A 62 7.06 -7.24 13.25
CA LEU A 62 6.81 -5.83 12.95
C LEU A 62 7.23 -5.55 11.52
N VAL A 63 6.29 -5.12 10.67
CA VAL A 63 6.59 -4.70 9.30
C VAL A 63 6.78 -3.20 9.25
N VAL A 64 7.88 -2.74 8.65
CA VAL A 64 8.15 -1.31 8.45
C VAL A 64 8.32 -1.04 6.97
N GLY A 65 7.26 -0.52 6.34
CA GLY A 65 7.26 -0.14 4.93
C GLY A 65 7.96 1.21 4.72
N TYR A 66 8.58 1.40 3.56
CA TYR A 66 9.10 2.70 3.15
C TYR A 66 9.06 2.87 1.62
N ASP A 67 8.93 4.12 1.20
CA ASP A 67 8.98 4.56 -0.19
C ASP A 67 9.64 5.96 -0.29
N GLU A 68 9.49 6.62 -1.43
CA GLU A 68 9.97 7.99 -1.69
C GLU A 68 8.82 9.02 -1.70
N GLY A 69 7.80 8.82 -0.85
CA GLY A 69 6.63 9.69 -0.77
C GLY A 69 5.57 9.41 -1.85
N THR A 70 5.65 8.23 -2.48
CA THR A 70 4.69 7.81 -3.53
C THR A 70 3.37 7.30 -2.97
N GLY A 71 3.34 6.92 -1.69
CA GLY A 71 2.17 6.37 -1.00
C GLY A 71 2.08 4.84 -1.04
N TRP A 72 3.02 4.17 -1.69
CA TRP A 72 3.07 2.71 -1.76
C TRP A 72 3.37 2.05 -0.42
N ALA A 73 4.19 2.69 0.43
CA ALA A 73 4.42 2.21 1.78
C ALA A 73 3.16 2.33 2.66
N ALA A 74 2.39 3.41 2.48
CA ALA A 74 1.10 3.57 3.15
C ALA A 74 0.07 2.55 2.64
N ARG A 75 0.07 2.24 1.35
CA ARG A 75 -0.75 1.17 0.77
C ARG A 75 -0.37 -0.20 1.33
N LEU A 76 0.92 -0.54 1.42
CA LEU A 76 1.37 -1.77 2.05
C LEU A 76 0.88 -1.85 3.51
N TRP A 77 1.07 -0.76 4.28
CA TRP A 77 0.60 -0.68 5.65
C TRP A 77 -0.90 -0.95 5.77
N TRP A 78 -1.70 -0.36 4.87
CA TRP A 78 -3.14 -0.61 4.82
C TRP A 78 -3.45 -2.06 4.43
N LEU A 79 -2.80 -2.64 3.41
CA LEU A 79 -3.04 -4.03 2.98
C LEU A 79 -2.69 -5.05 4.06
N LEU A 80 -1.58 -4.86 4.78
CA LEU A 80 -1.22 -5.70 5.92
C LEU A 80 -2.36 -5.72 6.94
N ARG A 81 -2.87 -4.54 7.28
CA ARG A 81 -3.99 -4.36 8.20
C ARG A 81 -5.28 -4.96 7.65
N HIS A 82 -5.59 -4.73 6.38
CA HIS A 82 -6.76 -5.29 5.71
C HIS A 82 -6.73 -6.82 5.79
N PHE A 83 -5.56 -7.44 5.67
CA PHE A 83 -5.36 -8.88 5.84
C PHE A 83 -4.98 -9.31 7.27
N GLY A 84 -5.25 -8.47 8.28
CA GLY A 84 -5.20 -8.86 9.70
C GLY A 84 -3.85 -8.75 10.38
N HIS A 85 -2.84 -8.19 9.73
CA HIS A 85 -1.50 -7.98 10.28
C HIS A 85 -1.36 -6.54 10.81
N ASP A 86 -1.57 -6.36 12.11
CA ASP A 86 -1.60 -5.04 12.76
C ASP A 86 -0.23 -4.47 13.12
N ASP A 87 0.78 -5.32 13.31
CA ASP A 87 2.14 -4.92 13.64
C ASP A 87 2.83 -4.34 12.39
N ALA A 88 2.41 -3.14 11.99
CA ALA A 88 2.85 -2.44 10.78
C ALA A 88 3.07 -0.94 11.03
N ALA A 89 4.15 -0.41 10.46
CA ALA A 89 4.49 1.02 10.49
C ALA A 89 5.06 1.47 9.13
N VAL A 90 5.15 2.79 8.94
CA VAL A 90 5.75 3.41 7.76
C VAL A 90 6.83 4.40 8.21
N ILE A 91 7.95 4.42 7.49
CA ILE A 91 8.99 5.44 7.64
C ILE A 91 9.33 6.07 6.29
N GLN A 92 9.90 7.26 6.34
CA GLN A 92 10.63 7.81 5.19
C GLN A 92 12.02 7.17 5.12
N LEU A 93 12.50 6.86 3.92
CA LEU A 93 13.82 6.24 3.75
C LEU A 93 14.95 7.09 4.34
N ASP A 94 14.83 8.42 4.28
CA ASP A 94 15.81 9.34 4.85
C ASP A 94 15.93 9.28 6.39
N ALA A 95 14.95 8.69 7.08
CA ALA A 95 15.01 8.43 8.51
C ALA A 95 16.02 7.33 8.85
N TRP A 96 16.34 6.44 7.90
CA TRP A 96 17.41 5.44 8.05
C TRP A 96 18.78 6.12 7.94
N LYS A 97 19.56 6.06 9.03
CA LYS A 97 20.92 6.64 9.09
C LYS A 97 22.03 5.61 8.90
N GLY A 98 21.67 4.35 8.71
CA GLY A 98 22.62 3.27 8.45
C GLY A 98 23.03 3.17 6.97
N PRO A 99 23.96 2.26 6.64
CA PRO A 99 24.30 1.99 5.25
C PRO A 99 23.13 1.33 4.52
N LEU A 100 23.03 1.57 3.22
CA LEU A 100 22.16 0.80 2.33
C LEU A 100 22.91 -0.41 1.76
N ARG A 101 22.16 -1.43 1.35
CA ARG A 101 22.65 -2.60 0.62
C ARG A 101 22.15 -2.60 -0.82
N ARG A 102 22.92 -3.24 -1.71
CA ARG A 102 22.59 -3.39 -3.13
C ARG A 102 22.27 -4.83 -3.45
N GLY A 103 21.50 -5.05 -4.51
CA GLY A 103 21.13 -6.38 -5.00
C GLY A 103 19.88 -6.94 -4.32
N LEU A 104 19.76 -8.26 -4.31
CA LEU A 104 18.60 -8.96 -3.72
C LEU A 104 18.91 -9.39 -2.29
N GLU A 105 17.95 -9.23 -1.38
CA GLU A 105 17.96 -9.87 -0.07
C GLU A 105 17.22 -11.21 -0.11
N ARG A 106 17.68 -12.16 0.69
CA ARG A 106 16.94 -13.42 0.93
C ARG A 106 16.26 -13.31 2.29
N CYS A 107 14.93 -13.33 2.28
CA CYS A 107 14.15 -13.43 3.50
C CYS A 107 13.91 -14.91 3.82
N GLU A 108 14.07 -15.29 5.09
CA GLU A 108 13.53 -16.56 5.56
C GLU A 108 12.01 -16.47 5.51
N ALA A 109 11.38 -17.43 4.82
CA ALA A 109 9.93 -17.43 4.67
C ALA A 109 9.25 -17.67 6.02
N ALA A 110 8.09 -17.05 6.20
CA ALA A 110 7.23 -17.24 7.36
C ALA A 110 5.80 -17.54 6.86
N GLU A 111 4.98 -18.13 7.71
CA GLU A 111 3.57 -18.34 7.38
C GLU A 111 2.78 -17.03 7.60
N PHE A 112 2.19 -16.50 6.54
CA PHE A 112 1.22 -15.41 6.60
C PHE A 112 -0.20 -15.97 6.51
N VAL A 113 -0.98 -15.82 7.59
CA VAL A 113 -2.39 -16.26 7.64
C VAL A 113 -3.29 -15.02 7.52
N PRO A 114 -3.95 -14.78 6.37
CA PRO A 114 -4.76 -13.59 6.18
C PRO A 114 -6.05 -13.65 7.02
N GLN A 115 -6.39 -12.53 7.66
CA GLN A 115 -7.67 -12.31 8.34
C GLN A 115 -8.28 -11.01 7.82
N LEU A 116 -9.27 -11.14 6.92
CA LEU A 116 -9.83 -9.98 6.22
C LEU A 116 -10.63 -9.08 7.16
N ARG A 117 -10.40 -7.77 7.05
CA ARG A 117 -11.25 -6.71 7.56
C ARG A 117 -12.34 -6.37 6.54
N ASP A 118 -13.52 -6.02 7.03
CA ASP A 118 -14.68 -5.63 6.23
C ASP A 118 -15.15 -4.19 6.52
N ASP A 119 -14.43 -3.46 7.38
CA ASP A 119 -14.76 -2.11 7.84
C ASP A 119 -13.77 -1.03 7.34
N ASP A 120 -12.86 -1.38 6.44
CA ASP A 120 -11.77 -0.52 5.95
C ASP A 120 -11.82 -0.24 4.44
N THR A 121 -12.87 -0.68 3.76
CA THR A 121 -13.21 -0.36 2.36
C THR A 121 -14.62 0.22 2.27
N ALA A 122 -14.91 0.91 1.17
CA ALA A 122 -16.25 1.38 0.85
C ALA A 122 -16.53 1.08 -0.63
N GLU A 123 -17.69 0.48 -0.90
CA GLU A 123 -18.13 0.19 -2.26
C GLU A 123 -18.72 1.43 -2.94
N ALA A 124 -18.65 1.48 -4.28
CA ALA A 124 -19.14 2.64 -5.04
C ALA A 124 -20.63 2.92 -4.77
N ASP A 125 -21.47 1.88 -4.74
CA ASP A 125 -22.90 2.02 -4.48
C ASP A 125 -23.21 2.45 -3.04
N GLU A 126 -22.43 1.99 -2.07
CA GLU A 126 -22.53 2.45 -0.67
C GLU A 126 -22.22 3.95 -0.59
N LEU A 127 -21.14 4.36 -1.24
CA LEU A 127 -20.72 5.75 -1.27
C LEU A 127 -21.76 6.64 -1.95
N LEU A 128 -22.29 6.20 -3.09
CA LEU A 128 -23.35 6.91 -3.82
C LEU A 128 -24.60 7.13 -2.96
N GLY A 129 -25.01 6.12 -2.19
CA GLY A 129 -26.17 6.20 -1.29
C GLY A 129 -25.99 7.17 -0.11
N ARG A 130 -24.75 7.52 0.23
CA ARG A 130 -24.40 8.40 1.36
C ARG A 130 -23.97 9.81 0.94
N LEU A 131 -23.94 10.11 -0.35
CA LEU A 131 -23.59 11.45 -0.82
C LEU A 131 -24.57 12.49 -0.27
N GLY A 132 -24.03 13.53 0.37
CA GLY A 132 -24.81 14.59 1.02
C GLY A 132 -25.17 14.31 2.48
N ASP A 133 -24.85 13.12 3.02
CA ASP A 133 -24.95 12.85 4.46
C ASP A 133 -23.95 13.73 5.24
N ALA A 134 -24.45 14.49 6.22
CA ALA A 134 -23.62 15.33 7.09
C ALA A 134 -22.63 14.53 7.95
N GLY A 135 -22.88 13.23 8.15
CA GLY A 135 -21.97 12.31 8.83
C GLY A 135 -20.82 11.79 7.97
N LEU A 136 -20.86 12.01 6.65
CA LEU A 136 -19.83 11.54 5.72
C LEU A 136 -18.84 12.67 5.38
N THR A 137 -17.56 12.45 5.65
CA THR A 137 -16.48 13.29 5.14
C THR A 137 -15.66 12.51 4.12
N LEU A 138 -15.67 12.99 2.88
CA LEU A 138 -14.83 12.45 1.81
C LEU A 138 -13.58 13.31 1.64
N VAL A 139 -12.42 12.68 1.76
CA VAL A 139 -11.12 13.32 1.58
C VAL A 139 -10.50 12.73 0.31
N ASP A 140 -10.21 13.59 -0.65
CA ASP A 140 -9.58 13.19 -1.90
C ASP A 140 -8.08 13.49 -1.82
N ALA A 141 -7.26 12.44 -1.80
CA ALA A 141 -5.82 12.54 -1.63
C ALA A 141 -5.08 12.97 -2.92
N ARG A 142 -5.78 13.26 -4.02
CA ARG A 142 -5.17 13.68 -5.28
C ARG A 142 -4.67 15.12 -5.22
N ALA A 143 -3.78 15.46 -6.16
CA ALA A 143 -3.26 16.82 -6.30
C ALA A 143 -4.40 17.85 -6.50
N PRO A 144 -4.28 19.08 -5.96
CA PRO A 144 -5.35 20.08 -6.01
C PRO A 144 -5.88 20.40 -7.42
N GLU A 145 -5.00 20.41 -8.42
CA GLU A 145 -5.34 20.63 -9.83
C GLU A 145 -6.19 19.50 -10.44
N ARG A 146 -5.96 18.24 -10.01
CA ARG A 146 -6.79 17.09 -10.41
C ARG A 146 -8.14 17.14 -9.72
N TRP A 147 -8.15 17.46 -8.43
CA TRP A 147 -9.37 17.64 -7.64
C TRP A 147 -10.28 18.75 -8.18
N ARG A 148 -9.70 19.86 -8.68
CA ARG A 148 -10.43 20.94 -9.36
C ARG A 148 -10.83 20.59 -10.80
N GLY A 149 -10.29 19.51 -11.37
CA GLY A 149 -10.52 19.11 -12.75
C GLY A 149 -9.84 20.00 -13.79
N GLU A 150 -8.79 20.73 -13.38
CA GLU A 150 -8.00 21.60 -14.27
C GLU A 150 -7.04 20.78 -15.15
N VAL A 151 -6.52 19.69 -14.59
CA VAL A 151 -5.63 18.76 -15.26
C VAL A 151 -6.09 17.35 -14.91
N GLU A 152 -6.45 16.55 -15.91
CA GLU A 152 -6.75 15.14 -15.70
C GLU A 152 -6.06 14.29 -16.79
N PRO A 153 -4.86 13.76 -16.50
CA PRO A 153 -4.10 13.00 -17.47
C PRO A 153 -4.46 11.50 -17.46
N ILE A 154 -5.30 11.05 -16.52
CA ILE A 154 -5.46 9.64 -16.18
C ILE A 154 -6.92 9.20 -16.32
N ASP A 155 -7.83 9.91 -15.63
CA ASP A 155 -9.22 9.49 -15.48
C ASP A 155 -10.08 10.00 -16.65
N PRO A 156 -11.15 9.26 -17.06
CA PRO A 156 -11.98 9.65 -18.20
C PRO A 156 -12.82 10.91 -17.92
N VAL A 157 -13.08 11.22 -16.65
CA VAL A 157 -13.85 12.38 -16.20
C VAL A 157 -13.02 13.15 -15.19
N ALA A 158 -12.75 14.42 -15.50
CA ALA A 158 -12.03 15.33 -14.61
C ALA A 158 -12.91 15.81 -13.45
N GLY A 159 -12.26 16.25 -12.37
CA GLY A 159 -12.93 16.75 -11.17
C GLY A 159 -12.93 15.71 -10.07
N ARG A 160 -13.98 15.69 -9.26
CA ARG A 160 -14.05 14.91 -8.01
C ARG A 160 -15.44 14.38 -7.72
N ILE A 161 -15.50 13.46 -6.76
CA ILE A 161 -16.76 13.01 -6.17
C ILE A 161 -17.46 14.21 -5.49
N PRO A 162 -18.77 14.44 -5.72
CA PRO A 162 -19.49 15.53 -5.08
C PRO A 162 -19.33 15.54 -3.56
N GLY A 163 -19.00 16.71 -2.99
CA GLY A 163 -18.79 16.88 -1.55
C GLY A 163 -17.39 16.49 -1.04
N ALA A 164 -16.54 15.89 -1.87
CA ALA A 164 -15.15 15.60 -1.50
C ALA A 164 -14.36 16.90 -1.26
N ARG A 165 -13.48 16.84 -0.25
CA ARG A 165 -12.58 17.91 0.19
C ARG A 165 -11.15 17.61 -0.22
#